data_AF-A0A1D1XEY6-F1
#
_entry.id   AF-A0A1D1XEY6-F1
#
_cell.length_a   1.000
_cell.length_b   1.000
_cell.length_c   1.000
_cell.angle_alpha   90.00
_cell.angle_beta   90.00
_cell.angle_gamma   90.00
#
_symmetry.space_group_name_H-M   'P 1'
#
loop_
_entity.id
_entity.type
_entity.pdbx_description
1 polymer ?
#
loop_
_entity_poly.entity_id
_entity_poly.type
_entity_poly.pdbx_seq_one_letter_code
_entity_poly.pdbx_strand_id
1 'polypeptide(L)'
;MLNEFVEMFRNRTGYRIVEPAHMELAEPSIGDAFRSCVEQGATRVIVSPFFLFPGRHWNQDIPSLTAEAAKEHPDVSYIVTAPLGLHELLVVLYSDFNHL
;
A
#
# COMPACT_ATOMS: atom_id res chain seq x y z
N MET A 1 -8.41 -9.74 -5.95
CA MET A 1 -7.76 -9.71 -4.61
C MET A 1 -7.31 -8.31 -4.16
N LEU A 2 -6.29 -7.67 -4.75
CA LEU A 2 -5.84 -6.34 -4.27
C LEU A 2 -6.93 -5.26 -4.43
N ASN A 3 -7.64 -5.23 -5.56
CA ASN A 3 -8.75 -4.30 -5.79
C ASN A 3 -9.90 -4.51 -4.80
N GLU A 4 -10.28 -5.76 -4.54
CA GLU A 4 -11.28 -6.09 -3.52
C GLU A 4 -10.85 -5.61 -2.12
N PHE A 5 -9.58 -5.80 -1.76
CA PHE A 5 -9.05 -5.29 -0.50
C PHE A 5 -9.16 -3.77 -0.42
N VAL A 6 -8.82 -3.05 -1.50
CA VAL A 6 -8.95 -1.59 -1.57
C VAL A 6 -10.39 -1.15 -1.38
N GLU A 7 -11.36 -1.81 -2.01
CA GLU A 7 -12.79 -1.54 -1.83
C GLU A 7 -13.23 -1.78 -0.37
N MET A 8 -12.87 -2.93 0.20
CA MET A 8 -13.14 -3.25 1.61
C MET A 8 -12.52 -2.22 2.56
N PHE A 9 -11.29 -1.80 2.30
CA PHE A 9 -10.57 -0.83 3.11
C PHE A 9 -11.22 0.55 3.04
N ARG A 10 -11.58 1.03 1.85
CA ARG A 10 -12.33 2.28 1.66
C ARG A 10 -13.64 2.25 2.44
N ASN A 11 -14.43 1.19 2.29
CA ASN A 11 -15.72 1.04 2.97
C ASN A 11 -15.59 1.00 4.49
N ARG A 12 -14.52 0.37 5.02
CA ARG A 12 -14.31 0.23 6.46
C ARG A 12 -13.73 1.48 7.14
N THR A 13 -12.89 2.24 6.43
CA THR A 13 -12.11 3.34 7.03
C THR A 13 -12.63 4.73 6.67
N GLY A 14 -13.36 4.87 5.56
CA GLY A 14 -13.78 6.16 5.04
C GLY A 14 -12.68 6.96 4.32
N TYR A 15 -11.48 6.39 4.10
CA TYR A 15 -10.47 7.02 3.26
C TYR A 15 -10.99 7.17 1.83
N ARG A 16 -10.95 8.40 1.31
CA ARG A 16 -11.49 8.75 -0.01
C ARG A 16 -10.58 8.29 -1.16
N ILE A 17 -9.27 8.45 -0.98
CA ILE A 17 -8.24 8.13 -1.99
C ILE A 17 -7.47 6.92 -1.48
N VAL A 18 -7.58 5.78 -2.18
CA VAL A 18 -6.91 4.51 -1.83
C VAL A 18 -6.65 3.77 -3.13
N GLU A 19 -5.45 3.89 -3.69
CA GLU A 19 -5.13 3.24 -4.97
C GLU A 19 -4.42 1.90 -4.75
N PRO A 20 -4.78 0.84 -5.49
CA PRO A 20 -3.96 -0.37 -5.55
C PRO A 20 -2.65 -0.02 -6.26
N ALA A 21 -1.56 -0.72 -5.90
CA ALA A 21 -0.28 -0.56 -6.56
C ALA A 21 0.47 -1.89 -6.59
N HIS A 22 1.06 -2.21 -7.73
CA HIS A 22 1.89 -3.37 -7.95
C HIS A 22 3.35 -2.94 -8.07
N MET A 23 4.24 -3.67 -7.40
CA MET A 23 5.68 -3.42 -7.48
C MET A 23 6.24 -3.84 -8.84
N GLU A 24 5.78 -4.98 -9.36
CA GLU A 24 6.19 -5.56 -10.65
C GLU A 24 5.03 -6.41 -11.24
N LEU A 25 5.17 -6.80 -12.52
CA LEU A 25 4.37 -7.82 -13.23
C LEU A 25 2.88 -7.51 -13.47
N ALA A 26 2.34 -6.45 -12.88
CA ALA A 26 0.96 -6.03 -13.03
C ALA A 26 0.84 -4.51 -12.91
N GLU A 27 -0.29 -4.01 -13.39
CA GLU A 27 -0.67 -2.60 -13.32
C GLU A 27 -1.86 -2.42 -12.37
N PRO A 28 -2.01 -1.24 -11.75
CA PRO A 28 -1.14 -0.06 -11.86
C PRO A 28 0.18 -0.20 -11.09
N SER A 29 1.25 0.40 -11.61
CA SER A 29 2.54 0.51 -10.92
C SER A 29 2.45 1.44 -9.70
N ILE A 30 3.48 1.41 -8.84
CA ILE A 30 3.60 2.38 -7.72
C ILE A 30 3.56 3.83 -8.23
N GLY A 31 4.21 4.11 -9.37
CA GLY A 31 4.21 5.44 -9.96
C GLY A 31 2.82 5.88 -10.42
N ASP A 32 2.08 4.99 -11.09
CA ASP A 32 0.73 5.29 -11.57
C ASP A 32 -0.25 5.50 -10.43
N ALA A 33 -0.17 4.66 -9.39
CA ALA A 33 -1.00 4.80 -8.19
C ALA A 33 -0.67 6.09 -7.43
N PHE A 34 0.61 6.46 -7.32
CA PHE A 34 1.02 7.72 -6.69
C PHE A 34 0.47 8.91 -7.46
N ARG A 35 0.65 8.94 -8.78
CA ARG A 35 0.12 10.01 -9.65
C ARG A 35 -1.40 10.12 -9.52
N SER A 36 -2.11 8.99 -9.58
CA SER A 36 -3.57 8.94 -9.39
C SER A 36 -4.00 9.53 -8.05
N CYS A 37 -3.28 9.23 -6.95
CA CYS A 37 -3.56 9.85 -5.65
C CYS A 37 -3.42 11.38 -5.70
N VAL A 38 -2.36 11.88 -6.33
CA VAL A 38 -2.10 13.33 -6.45
C VAL A 38 -3.13 14.02 -7.34
N GLU A 39 -3.51 13.43 -8.47
CA GLU A 39 -4.55 13.94 -9.37
C GLU A 39 -5.93 14.02 -8.69
N GLN A 40 -6.20 13.12 -7.74
CA GLN A 40 -7.39 13.15 -6.89
C GLN A 40 -7.30 14.19 -5.75
N GLY A 41 -6.19 14.90 -5.62
CA GLY A 41 -5.99 15.99 -4.66
C GLY A 41 -5.26 15.60 -3.37
N ALA A 42 -4.54 14.47 -3.34
CA ALA A 42 -3.74 14.11 -2.18
C ALA A 42 -2.52 15.04 -2.03
N THR A 43 -2.35 15.64 -0.84
CA THR A 43 -1.14 16.39 -0.44
C THR A 43 -0.16 15.54 0.38
N ARG A 44 -0.59 14.33 0.74
CA ARG A 44 0.21 13.33 1.43
C ARG A 44 -0.13 11.93 0.91
N VAL A 45 0.87 11.17 0.47
CA VAL A 45 0.73 9.79 0.02
C VAL A 45 1.35 8.82 1.02
N ILE A 46 0.61 7.78 1.41
CA ILE A 46 1.09 6.70 2.28
C ILE A 46 1.18 5.44 1.43
N VAL A 47 2.40 4.99 1.16
CA VAL A 47 2.63 3.72 0.47
C VAL A 47 2.72 2.62 1.52
N SER A 48 1.68 1.80 1.58
CA SER A 48 1.54 0.72 2.57
C SER A 48 1.72 -0.64 1.91
N PRO A 49 2.84 -1.36 2.14
CA PRO A 49 3.07 -2.66 1.54
C PRO A 49 2.06 -3.72 2.03
N PHE A 50 1.29 -4.31 1.10
CA PHE A 50 0.34 -5.39 1.39
C PHE A 50 1.04 -6.77 1.42
N PHE A 51 1.95 -6.95 2.37
CA PHE A 51 2.68 -8.21 2.60
C PHE A 51 2.57 -8.67 4.05
N LEU A 52 2.43 -9.98 4.26
CA LEU A 52 2.48 -10.57 5.60
C LEU A 52 3.90 -10.61 6.17
N PHE A 53 4.90 -10.87 5.32
CA PHE A 53 6.29 -10.99 5.74
C PHE A 53 7.22 -10.20 4.81
N PRO A 54 8.31 -9.65 5.35
CA PRO A 54 9.32 -8.99 4.54
C PRO A 54 9.98 -9.98 3.56
N GLY A 55 9.87 -9.71 2.26
CA GLY A 55 10.68 -10.37 1.22
C GLY A 55 12.14 -9.89 1.22
N ARG A 56 12.99 -10.42 0.35
CA ARG A 56 14.43 -10.07 0.34
C ARG A 56 14.74 -8.64 -0.12
N HIS A 57 13.86 -8.03 -0.92
CA HIS A 57 14.15 -6.76 -1.61
C HIS A 57 13.12 -5.63 -1.41
N TRP A 58 11.98 -5.89 -0.74
CA TRP A 58 10.92 -4.86 -0.56
C TRP A 58 11.41 -3.59 0.17
N ASN A 59 12.36 -3.74 1.10
CA ASN A 59 12.85 -2.66 1.95
C ASN A 59 13.75 -1.65 1.20
N GLN A 60 14.13 -1.97 -0.04
CA GLN A 60 14.88 -1.09 -0.92
C GLN A 60 14.02 -0.68 -2.11
N ASP A 61 13.32 -1.63 -2.74
CA ASP A 61 12.62 -1.39 -3.99
C ASP A 61 11.42 -0.46 -3.83
N ILE A 62 10.56 -0.69 -2.84
CA ILE A 62 9.35 0.14 -2.64
C ILE A 62 9.71 1.57 -2.24
N PRO A 63 10.64 1.81 -1.28
CA PRO A 63 11.15 3.15 -1.03
C PRO A 63 11.75 3.81 -2.28
N SER A 64 12.54 3.09 -3.07
CA SER A 64 13.15 3.61 -4.28
C SER A 64 12.09 4.03 -5.31
N LEU A 65 11.16 3.12 -5.66
CA LEU A 65 10.08 3.39 -6.60
C LEU A 65 9.16 4.54 -6.14
N THR A 66 8.87 4.60 -4.83
CA THR A 66 8.08 5.70 -4.26
C THR A 66 8.83 7.02 -4.35
N ALA A 67 10.13 7.03 -4.06
CA ALA A 67 10.96 8.23 -4.15
C ALA A 67 11.08 8.73 -5.60
N GLU A 68 11.20 7.83 -6.58
CA GLU A 68 11.18 8.18 -8.00
C GLU A 68 9.84 8.81 -8.40
N ALA A 69 8.71 8.20 -8.01
CA ALA A 69 7.39 8.75 -8.30
C ALA A 69 7.18 10.15 -7.68
N ALA A 70 7.69 10.36 -6.46
CA ALA A 70 7.57 11.63 -5.76
C ALA A 70 8.37 12.78 -6.41
N LYS A 71 9.38 12.50 -7.24
CA LYS A 71 10.15 13.54 -7.95
C LYS A 71 9.27 14.38 -8.89
N GLU A 72 8.21 13.79 -9.45
CA GLU A 72 7.24 14.48 -10.31
C GLU A 72 6.28 15.39 -9.51
N HIS A 73 6.26 15.26 -8.18
CA HIS A 73 5.29 15.92 -7.30
C HIS A 73 5.96 16.53 -6.04
N PRO A 74 6.81 17.57 -6.19
CA PRO A 74 7.63 18.10 -5.10
C PRO A 74 6.83 18.70 -3.92
N ASP A 75 5.59 19.10 -4.15
CA ASP A 75 4.71 19.67 -3.11
C ASP A 75 3.94 18.59 -2.32
N VAL A 76 4.10 17.32 -2.67
CA VAL A 76 3.39 16.19 -2.05
C VAL A 76 4.34 15.46 -1.10
N SER A 77 3.97 15.42 0.18
CA SER A 77 4.70 14.63 1.17
C SER A 77 4.40 13.13 1.02
N TYR A 78 5.36 12.26 1.35
CA TYR A 78 5.11 10.82 1.32
C TYR A 78 5.79 10.07 2.46
N ILE A 79 5.27 8.87 2.74
CA ILE A 79 5.89 7.90 3.66
C ILE A 79 5.66 6.49 3.13
N VAL A 80 6.67 5.63 3.29
CA VAL A 80 6.55 4.19 3.09
C VAL A 80 6.47 3.53 4.48
N THR A 81 5.42 2.74 4.72
CA THR A 81 5.24 2.05 6.01
C THR A 81 5.93 0.68 6.02
N ALA A 82 6.04 0.08 7.21
CA ALA A 82 6.37 -1.32 7.32
C ALA A 82 5.26 -2.20 6.71
N PRO A 83 5.59 -3.40 6.19
CA PRO A 83 4.59 -4.40 5.85
C PRO A 83 3.79 -4.80 7.10
N LEU A 84 2.68 -5.52 6.90
CA LEU A 84 1.81 -5.97 8.00
C LEU A 84 2.60 -6.75 9.06
N GLY A 85 3.55 -7.59 8.62
CA GLY A 85 4.42 -8.33 9.53
C GLY A 85 3.66 -9.35 10.37
N LEU A 86 4.37 -9.95 11.33
CA LEU A 86 3.74 -10.78 12.36
C LEU A 86 3.09 -9.88 13.41
N HIS A 87 1.78 -9.71 13.33
CA HIS A 87 0.97 -8.96 14.29
C HIS A 87 0.04 -9.90 15.05
N GLU A 88 -0.27 -9.64 16.33
CA GLU A 88 -1.13 -10.50 17.16
C GLU A 88 -2.50 -10.76 16.52
N LEU A 89 -3.03 -9.77 15.80
CA LEU A 89 -4.28 -9.91 15.04
C LEU A 89 -4.23 -10.98 13.93
N LEU A 90 -3.06 -11.33 13.41
CA LEU A 90 -2.93 -12.46 12.49
C LEU A 90 -3.14 -13.79 13.21
N VAL A 91 -2.75 -13.90 14.48
CA VAL A 91 -3.03 -15.09 15.29
C VAL A 91 -4.53 -15.23 15.51
N VAL A 92 -5.21 -14.13 15.84
CA VAL A 92 -6.68 -14.10 15.99
C VAL A 92 -7.37 -14.52 14.69
N LEU A 93 -6.99 -13.92 13.56
CA LEU A 93 -7.54 -14.29 12.24
C LEU A 93 -7.30 -15.78 11.94
N TYR A 94 -6.09 -16.29 12.21
CA TYR A 94 -5.76 -17.69 11.97
C TYR A 94 -6.57 -18.63 12.86
N SER A 95 -6.76 -18.30 14.14
CA SER A 95 -7.64 -19.04 15.06
C SER A 95 -9.08 -19.06 14.56
N ASP A 96 -9.62 -17.90 14.18
CA ASP A 96 -10.99 -17.78 13.66
C ASP A 96 -11.20 -18.62 12.39
N PHE A 97 -10.25 -18.60 11.45
CA PHE A 97 -10.31 -19.40 10.22
C PHE A 97 -10.24 -20.92 10.47
N ASN A 98 -9.55 -21.35 11.52
CA ASN A 98 -9.37 -22.76 11.85
C ASN A 98 -10.33 -23.25 12.95
N HIS A 99 -11.23 -22.40 13.43
CA HIS A 99 -12.13 -22.68 14.56
C HIS A 99 -11.39 -23.13 15.84
N LEU A 100 -10.21 -22.56 16.08
CA LEU A 100 -9.36 -22.84 17.25
C LEU A 100 -9.61 -21.85 18.39
#